data_AF-A0A1M6T7U3-F1
#
_entry.id   AF-A0A1M6T7U3-F1
#
_cell.length_a   1.000
_cell.length_b   1.000
_cell.length_c   1.000
_cell.angle_alpha   90.00
_cell.angle_beta   90.00
_cell.angle_gamma   90.00
#
_symmetry.space_group_name_H-M   'P 1'
#
loop_
_entity.id
_entity.type
_entity.pdbx_description
1 polymer ?
#
loop_
_entity_poly.entity_id
_entity_poly.type
_entity_poly.pdbx_seq_one_letter_code
_entity_poly.pdbx_strand_id
1 'polypeptide(L)'
;MNYSSLIKLFVASSAMLFFACDDSSSSPSAGIDRTNVKTCDEMVKEDVNTWHFIRKDAFGDDAEYIYKAEGRDLIVTIRDAHGSSDTKSYSMYNMESEVGVELAYRAAKATCEGN
;
A
#
# COMPACT_ATOMS: atom_id res chain seq x y z
N MET A 1 53.43 -6.10 -31.70
CA MET A 1 53.77 -5.61 -30.35
C MET A 1 52.88 -6.28 -29.32
N ASN A 2 53.53 -6.75 -28.25
CA ASN A 2 53.06 -7.26 -26.95
C ASN A 2 51.61 -6.98 -26.55
N TYR A 3 50.93 -8.00 -26.02
CA TYR A 3 50.35 -8.00 -24.66
C TYR A 3 50.41 -9.42 -24.07
N SER A 4 51.49 -9.70 -23.31
CA SER A 4 51.49 -10.72 -22.26
C SER A 4 50.53 -10.29 -21.16
N SER A 5 49.62 -11.15 -20.71
CA SER A 5 49.53 -11.48 -19.28
C SER A 5 48.48 -12.57 -18.98
N LEU A 6 49.03 -13.72 -18.59
CA LEU A 6 48.64 -14.49 -17.41
C LEU A 6 47.19 -15.00 -17.30
N ILE A 7 47.04 -16.20 -17.87
CA ILE A 7 46.24 -17.29 -17.31
C ILE A 7 46.73 -17.60 -15.88
N LYS A 8 45.85 -17.41 -14.89
CA LYS A 8 45.86 -18.12 -13.60
C LYS A 8 44.39 -18.47 -13.31
N LEU A 9 43.89 -19.61 -13.75
CA LEU A 9 43.95 -20.89 -13.02
C LEU A 9 43.69 -20.69 -11.51
N PHE A 10 42.40 -20.66 -11.16
CA PHE A 10 41.93 -21.27 -9.92
C PHE A 10 41.00 -22.42 -10.32
N VAL A 11 41.54 -23.61 -10.13
CA VAL A 11 40.86 -24.90 -10.19
C VAL A 11 40.30 -25.20 -8.80
N ALA A 12 39.25 -26.03 -8.79
CA ALA A 12 38.72 -26.81 -7.67
C ALA A 12 37.88 -26.02 -6.65
N SER A 13 36.77 -26.54 -6.14
CA SER A 13 36.13 -27.84 -6.31
C SER A 13 34.78 -27.75 -5.58
N SER A 14 33.84 -28.55 -6.07
CA SER A 14 32.81 -29.24 -5.26
C SER A 14 31.96 -28.40 -4.30
N ALA A 15 30.70 -28.22 -4.65
CA ALA A 15 29.60 -28.88 -3.93
C ALA A 15 28.28 -28.60 -4.65
N MET A 16 27.52 -29.68 -4.87
CA MET A 16 26.09 -29.57 -5.13
C MET A 16 25.46 -28.78 -3.98
N LEU A 17 24.84 -27.66 -4.28
CA LEU A 17 23.79 -27.10 -3.43
C LEU A 17 22.57 -26.89 -4.32
N PHE A 18 21.67 -27.84 -4.16
CA PHE A 18 20.23 -27.77 -4.32
C PHE A 18 19.70 -26.49 -4.98
N PHE A 19 19.01 -26.67 -6.11
CA PHE A 19 17.94 -25.78 -6.54
C PHE A 19 16.92 -25.68 -5.41
N ALA A 20 17.10 -24.71 -4.52
CA ALA A 20 15.99 -24.19 -3.73
C ALA A 20 15.12 -23.38 -4.70
N CYS A 21 14.11 -24.03 -5.27
CA CYS A 21 12.85 -23.33 -5.51
C CYS A 21 12.31 -22.95 -4.14
N ASP A 22 12.78 -21.83 -3.58
CA ASP A 22 12.09 -21.20 -2.47
C ASP A 22 11.05 -20.27 -3.08
N ASP A 23 9.86 -20.85 -3.20
CA ASP A 23 8.60 -20.18 -3.48
C ASP A 23 8.33 -19.18 -2.36
N SER A 24 8.89 -17.98 -2.49
CA SER A 24 8.52 -16.82 -1.69
C SER A 24 8.70 -15.58 -2.54
N SER A 25 7.64 -15.33 -3.31
CA SER A 25 7.40 -14.06 -3.97
C SER A 25 7.45 -12.94 -2.93
N SER A 26 8.38 -12.01 -3.07
CA SER A 26 8.21 -10.60 -2.72
C SER A 26 9.44 -9.84 -3.20
N SER A 27 9.33 -9.29 -4.40
CA SER A 27 10.12 -8.12 -4.80
C SER A 27 10.07 -7.08 -3.68
N PRO A 28 11.16 -6.33 -3.41
CA PRO A 28 11.09 -5.18 -2.52
C PRO A 28 10.32 -4.07 -3.25
N SER A 29 9.00 -4.20 -3.32
CA SER A 29 8.13 -3.09 -3.69
C SER A 29 8.31 -2.02 -2.62
N ALA A 30 8.58 -0.79 -3.03
CA ALA A 30 8.70 0.36 -2.16
C ALA A 30 7.58 0.35 -1.12
N GLY A 31 7.93 -0.07 0.10
CA GLY A 31 6.95 -0.52 1.06
C GLY A 31 6.23 0.67 1.65
N ILE A 32 4.94 0.80 1.37
CA ILE A 32 4.05 1.57 2.23
C ILE A 32 4.23 0.99 3.64
N ASP A 33 4.53 1.86 4.61
CA ASP A 33 4.77 1.47 6.00
C ASP A 33 3.49 0.85 6.59
N ARG A 34 3.40 -0.49 6.49
CA ARG A 34 2.21 -1.24 6.91
C ARG A 34 1.98 -1.22 8.43
N THR A 35 2.89 -0.62 9.19
CA THR A 35 2.87 -0.54 10.64
C THR A 35 1.79 0.39 11.21
N ASN A 36 1.20 1.26 10.39
CA ASN A 36 0.12 2.18 10.81
C ASN A 36 -1.24 1.92 10.13
N VAL A 37 -1.36 0.79 9.43
CA VAL A 37 -2.55 0.48 8.62
C VAL A 37 -3.56 -0.22 9.48
N LYS A 38 -4.75 0.38 9.60
CA LYS A 38 -5.85 -0.21 10.35
C LYS A 38 -6.64 -1.18 9.47
N THR A 39 -7.11 -2.24 10.08
CA THR A 39 -8.06 -3.15 9.43
C THR A 39 -9.43 -2.48 9.29
N CYS A 40 -10.25 -2.93 8.33
CA CYS A 40 -11.58 -2.36 8.09
C CYS A 40 -12.49 -2.39 9.34
N ASP A 41 -12.28 -3.38 10.22
CA ASP A 41 -12.99 -3.53 11.49
C ASP A 41 -12.61 -2.49 12.54
N GLU A 42 -11.44 -1.88 12.43
CA GLU A 42 -10.96 -0.83 13.33
C GLU A 42 -11.44 0.58 12.93
N MET A 43 -12.18 0.69 11.83
CA MET A 43 -12.78 1.94 11.38
C MET A 43 -13.96 2.33 12.28
N VAL A 44 -13.80 3.44 13.01
CA VAL A 44 -14.83 4.01 13.89
C VAL A 44 -15.56 5.12 13.15
N LYS A 45 -16.88 5.02 13.01
CA LYS A 45 -17.70 6.02 12.29
C LYS A 45 -17.49 7.46 12.81
N GLU A 46 -17.35 7.63 14.11
CA GLU A 46 -17.21 8.94 14.74
C GLU A 46 -15.78 9.50 14.66
N ASP A 47 -14.79 8.67 14.30
CA ASP A 47 -13.40 9.08 14.19
C ASP A 47 -12.85 8.77 12.80
N VAL A 48 -13.01 9.74 11.90
CA VAL A 48 -12.55 9.64 10.50
C VAL A 48 -11.05 9.39 10.39
N ASN A 49 -10.24 9.77 11.39
CA ASN A 49 -8.79 9.51 11.35
C ASN A 49 -8.47 8.02 11.47
N THR A 50 -9.44 7.21 11.92
CA THR A 50 -9.31 5.74 11.94
C THR A 50 -9.59 5.11 10.58
N TRP A 51 -10.11 5.88 9.62
CA TRP A 51 -10.42 5.40 8.27
C TRP A 51 -9.14 5.48 7.43
N HIS A 52 -8.23 4.57 7.74
CA HIS A 52 -6.93 4.47 7.09
C HIS A 52 -6.60 3.00 6.84
N PHE A 53 -6.57 2.59 5.57
CA PHE A 53 -6.34 1.20 5.19
C PHE A 53 -5.52 1.09 3.90
N ILE A 54 -4.84 -0.04 3.69
CA ILE A 54 -4.17 -0.38 2.44
C ILE A 54 -5.02 -1.37 1.67
N ARG A 55 -5.15 -1.15 0.37
CA ARG A 55 -5.75 -2.10 -0.56
C ARG A 55 -4.80 -2.33 -1.74
N LYS A 56 -4.85 -3.53 -2.32
CA LYS A 56 -4.26 -3.77 -3.63
C LYS A 56 -5.05 -3.05 -4.72
N ASP A 57 -4.34 -2.31 -5.56
CA ASP A 57 -4.91 -1.68 -6.74
C ASP A 57 -5.19 -2.70 -7.87
N ALA A 58 -5.63 -2.22 -9.03
CA ALA A 58 -5.94 -3.08 -10.18
C ALA A 58 -4.71 -3.83 -10.75
N PHE A 59 -3.49 -3.41 -10.40
CA PHE A 59 -2.23 -4.01 -10.83
C PHE A 59 -1.63 -4.94 -9.76
N GLY A 60 -2.21 -4.97 -8.56
CA GLY A 60 -1.78 -5.80 -7.44
C GLY A 60 -0.77 -5.11 -6.51
N ASP A 61 -0.51 -3.82 -6.73
CA ASP A 61 0.35 -2.98 -5.92
C ASP A 61 -0.42 -2.40 -4.72
N ASP A 62 0.26 -2.20 -3.61
CA ASP A 62 -0.37 -1.62 -2.42
C ASP A 62 -0.69 -0.13 -2.64
N ALA A 63 -1.90 0.27 -2.30
CA ALA A 63 -2.34 1.65 -2.27
C ALA A 63 -2.93 1.98 -0.89
N GLU A 64 -2.42 3.04 -0.27
CA GLU A 64 -2.83 3.56 1.02
C GLU A 64 -4.00 4.53 0.84
N TYR A 65 -5.12 4.28 1.49
CA TYR A 65 -6.31 5.13 1.46
C TYR A 65 -6.46 5.80 2.82
N ILE A 66 -6.32 7.13 2.85
CA ILE A 66 -6.41 7.96 4.05
C ILE A 66 -7.61 8.86 3.91
N TYR A 67 -8.58 8.76 4.82
CA TYR A 67 -9.74 9.63 4.85
C TYR A 67 -9.59 10.66 5.98
N LYS A 68 -10.04 11.89 5.71
CA LYS A 68 -10.06 13.01 6.66
C LYS A 68 -11.34 13.81 6.47
N ALA A 69 -11.86 14.37 7.55
CA ALA A 69 -12.98 15.30 7.52
C ALA A 69 -12.44 16.71 7.74
N GLU A 70 -12.78 17.63 6.84
CA GLU A 70 -12.43 19.05 6.97
C GLU A 70 -13.71 19.89 6.81
N GLY A 71 -14.28 20.29 7.95
CA GLY A 71 -15.59 20.95 7.98
C GLY A 71 -16.67 20.06 7.35
N ARG A 72 -17.26 20.54 6.26
CA ARG A 72 -18.29 19.81 5.49
C ARG A 72 -17.73 18.80 4.48
N ASP A 73 -16.44 18.85 4.20
CA ASP A 73 -15.82 18.11 3.11
C ASP A 73 -15.15 16.84 3.62
N LEU A 74 -15.31 15.74 2.87
CA LEU A 74 -14.54 14.51 3.07
C LEU A 74 -13.33 14.54 2.14
N ILE A 75 -12.13 14.61 2.70
CA ILE A 75 -10.87 14.54 1.98
C ILE A 75 -10.40 13.08 1.96
N VAL A 76 -10.14 12.56 0.77
CA VAL A 76 -9.60 11.22 0.54
C VAL A 76 -8.26 11.37 -0.13
N THR A 77 -7.21 10.90 0.52
CA THR A 77 -5.86 10.84 -0.04
C THR A 77 -5.53 9.38 -0.34
N ILE A 78 -5.19 9.09 -1.59
CA ILE A 78 -4.74 7.79 -2.06
C ILE A 78 -3.26 7.91 -2.34
N ARG A 79 -2.42 7.14 -1.66
CA ARG A 79 -0.99 7.06 -1.94
C ARG A 79 -0.68 5.71 -2.57
N ASP A 80 -0.08 5.72 -3.75
CA ASP A 80 0.33 4.50 -4.42
C ASP A 80 1.66 3.95 -3.84
N ALA A 81 2.02 2.73 -4.22
CA ALA A 81 3.28 2.09 -3.84
C ALA A 81 4.52 2.84 -4.37
N HIS A 82 4.36 3.70 -5.38
CA HIS A 82 5.45 4.49 -5.96
C HIS A 82 5.68 5.81 -5.22
N GLY A 83 4.84 6.14 -4.23
CA GLY A 83 4.89 7.37 -3.44
C GLY A 83 4.15 8.55 -4.06
N SER A 84 3.44 8.36 -5.18
CA SER A 84 2.50 9.36 -5.69
C SER A 84 1.30 9.43 -4.75
N SER A 85 0.80 10.65 -4.50
CA SER A 85 -0.38 10.86 -3.67
C SER A 85 -1.41 11.70 -4.40
N ASP A 86 -2.60 11.14 -4.60
CA ASP A 86 -3.77 11.80 -5.15
C ASP A 86 -4.73 12.17 -4.04
N THR A 87 -5.10 13.45 -3.93
CA THR A 87 -6.08 13.90 -2.94
C THR A 87 -7.34 14.39 -3.65
N LYS A 88 -8.49 13.90 -3.19
CA LYS A 88 -9.82 14.28 -3.67
C LYS A 88 -10.65 14.77 -2.50
N SER A 89 -11.40 15.85 -2.71
CA SER A 89 -12.34 16.38 -1.73
C SER A 89 -13.77 16.14 -2.21
N TYR A 90 -14.62 15.65 -1.32
CA TYR A 90 -16.00 15.28 -1.60
C TYR A 90 -16.96 16.01 -0.66
N SER A 91 -17.44 17.17 -1.11
CA SER A 91 -18.43 17.99 -0.40
C SER A 91 -19.83 17.39 -0.34
N MET A 92 -20.11 16.37 -1.16
CA MET A 92 -21.43 15.73 -1.26
C MET A 92 -21.81 14.95 0.00
N TYR A 93 -20.82 14.47 0.76
CA TYR A 93 -21.09 13.72 1.97
C TYR A 93 -21.54 14.64 3.09
N ASN A 94 -21.11 15.90 3.18
CA ASN A 94 -21.43 16.80 4.29
C ASN A 94 -21.09 16.20 5.67
N MET A 95 -19.80 16.22 6.02
CA MET A 95 -19.29 15.66 7.28
C MET A 95 -19.77 16.39 8.55
N GLU A 96 -20.45 17.55 8.42
CA GLU A 96 -21.11 18.23 9.54
C GLU A 96 -22.49 17.65 9.87
N SER A 97 -23.03 16.79 9.02
CA SER A 97 -24.31 16.12 9.21
C SER A 97 -24.11 14.64 9.56
N GLU A 98 -24.86 14.14 10.54
CA GLU A 98 -24.82 12.72 10.94
C GLU A 98 -25.10 11.78 9.76
N VAL A 99 -26.07 12.14 8.90
CA VAL A 99 -26.40 11.38 7.68
C VAL A 99 -25.22 11.37 6.72
N GLY A 100 -24.48 12.47 6.68
CA GLY A 100 -23.32 12.62 5.83
C GLY A 100 -22.14 11.77 6.24
N VAL A 101 -21.83 11.80 7.54
CA VAL A 101 -20.82 10.94 8.16
C VAL A 101 -21.19 9.47 7.99
N GLU A 102 -22.47 9.10 8.18
CA GLU A 102 -22.98 7.74 7.97
C GLU A 102 -22.77 7.27 6.52
N LEU A 103 -23.11 8.10 5.53
CA LEU A 103 -22.91 7.78 4.11
C LEU A 103 -21.42 7.64 3.76
N ALA A 104 -20.59 8.56 4.22
CA ALA A 104 -19.15 8.53 4.03
C ALA A 104 -18.52 7.28 4.66
N TYR A 105 -18.93 6.94 5.88
CA TYR A 105 -18.46 5.75 6.60
C TYR A 105 -18.82 4.48 5.85
N ARG A 106 -20.07 4.35 5.40
CA ARG A 106 -20.50 3.17 4.63
C ARG A 106 -19.73 3.05 3.32
N ALA A 107 -19.46 4.15 2.63
CA ALA A 107 -18.68 4.15 1.39
C ALA A 107 -17.21 3.75 1.65
N ALA A 108 -16.58 4.32 2.69
CA ALA A 108 -15.21 4.00 3.07
C ALA A 108 -15.09 2.53 3.53
N LYS A 109 -16.00 2.07 4.38
CA LYS A 109 -16.05 0.68 4.85
C LYS A 109 -16.28 -0.29 3.69
N ALA A 110 -17.22 -0.01 2.80
CA ALA A 110 -17.43 -0.83 1.60
C ALA A 110 -16.20 -0.85 0.67
N THR A 111 -15.44 0.23 0.61
CA THR A 111 -14.18 0.29 -0.17
C THR A 111 -13.09 -0.58 0.46
N CYS A 112 -13.05 -0.59 1.79
CA CYS A 112 -12.12 -1.41 2.57
C CYS A 112 -12.47 -2.90 2.50
N GLU A 113 -13.75 -3.26 2.67
CA GLU A 113 -14.25 -4.66 2.68
C GLU A 113 -14.39 -5.25 1.26
N GLY A 114 -14.57 -4.40 0.24
CA GLY A 114 -14.78 -4.80 -1.14
C GLY A 114 -13.50 -5.27 -1.80
N ASN A 115 -12.98 -6.42 -1.37
CA ASN A 115 -11.85 -7.12 -1.95
C ASN A 115 -12.25 -7.84 -3.25
#